data_AF-A0A935LPE2-F1
#
_entry.id   AF-A0A935LPE2-F1
#
_cell.length_a   1.000
_cell.length_b   1.000
_cell.length_c   1.000
_cell.angle_alpha   90.00
_cell.angle_beta   90.00
_cell.angle_gamma   90.00
#
_symmetry.space_group_name_H-M   'P 1'
#
loop_
_entity.id
_entity.type
_entity.pdbx_description
1 polymer ?
#
loop_
_entity_poly.entity_id
_entity_poly.type
_entity_poly.pdbx_seq_one_letter_code
_entity_poly.pdbx_strand_id
1 'polypeptide(L)' 'MNKIITGFTLGLLVGVLFAPDKGTATRKKIADKGNELKNQFADFIDSVADKFESFGDDEEEYAEAGTESLHAENA' A
#
# COMPACT_ATOMS: atom_id res chain seq x y z
N MET A 1 -0.74 -5.46 18.27
CA MET A 1 0.24 -4.78 17.41
C MET A 1 -0.50 -4.37 16.14
N ASN A 2 -1.37 -3.35 16.26
CA ASN A 2 -2.36 -3.03 15.21
C ASN A 2 -2.61 -1.52 15.08
N LYS A 3 -1.88 -0.69 15.84
CA LYS A 3 -2.20 0.73 16.01
C LYS A 3 -1.96 1.51 14.72
N ILE A 4 -1.06 1.05 13.86
CA ILE A 4 -0.68 1.72 12.61
C ILE A 4 -1.76 1.58 11.52
N ILE A 5 -2.35 0.39 11.29
CA ILE A 5 -3.48 0.25 10.32
C ILE A 5 -4.67 1.04 10.78
N THR A 6 -5.02 0.85 12.06
CA THR A 6 -6.24 1.44 12.60
C THR A 6 -6.10 2.96 12.57
N GLY A 7 -4.91 3.50 12.86
CA GLY A 7 -4.60 4.92 12.69
C GLY A 7 -4.67 5.41 11.24
N PHE A 8 -4.10 4.67 10.28
CA PHE A 8 -4.14 5.04 8.86
C PHE A 8 -5.56 4.99 8.28
N THR A 9 -6.28 3.91 8.54
CA THR A 9 -7.65 3.69 8.04
C THR A 9 -8.61 4.72 8.63
N LEU A 10 -8.51 4.98 9.93
CA LEU A 10 -9.29 6.01 10.60
C LEU A 10 -8.94 7.42 10.08
N GLY A 11 -7.66 7.68 9.81
CA GLY A 11 -7.19 8.95 9.24
C GLY A 11 -7.70 9.19 7.81
N LEU A 12 -7.69 8.17 6.96
CA LEU A 12 -8.27 8.26 5.60
C LEU A 12 -9.79 8.44 5.65
N LEU A 13 -10.49 7.71 6.52
CA LEU A 13 -11.94 7.85 6.69
C LEU A 13 -12.31 9.27 7.11
N VAL A 14 -11.64 9.80 8.14
CA VAL A 14 -11.89 11.17 8.62
C VAL A 14 -11.48 12.19 7.56
N GLY A 15 -10.34 12.00 6.89
CA GLY A 15 -9.85 12.90 5.85
C GLY A 15 -10.78 12.97 4.62
N VAL A 16 -11.27 11.84 4.14
CA VAL A 16 -12.22 11.76 3.02
C VAL A 16 -13.59 12.32 3.41
N LEU A 17 -14.03 12.10 4.66
CA LEU A 17 -15.31 12.63 5.15
C LEU A 17 -15.28 14.16 5.32
N PHE A 18 -14.18 14.72 5.83
CA PHE A 18 -14.02 16.17 6.00
C PHE A 18 -13.67 16.90 4.70
N ALA A 19 -12.92 16.26 3.80
CA ALA A 19 -12.47 16.85 2.55
C ALA A 19 -12.69 15.89 1.37
N PRO A 20 -13.95 15.71 0.92
CA PRO A 20 -14.22 14.96 -0.29
C PRO A 20 -13.82 15.77 -1.52
N ASP A 21 -12.97 15.18 -2.35
CA ASP A 21 -12.76 15.66 -3.71
C ASP A 21 -14.07 15.56 -4.51
N LYS A 22 -14.25 16.43 -5.50
CA LYS A 22 -15.41 16.37 -6.41
C LYS A 22 -15.45 14.99 -7.08
N GLY A 23 -16.60 14.31 -7.04
CA GLY A 23 -16.71 12.91 -7.53
C GLY A 23 -16.32 12.69 -9.00
N THR A 24 -16.45 13.71 -9.85
CA THR A 24 -15.93 13.70 -11.23
C THR A 24 -14.40 13.68 -11.29
N ALA A 25 -13.73 14.43 -10.41
CA ALA A 25 -12.29 14.42 -10.28
C ALA A 25 -11.78 13.09 -9.70
N THR A 26 -12.49 12.49 -8.74
CA THR A 26 -12.12 11.19 -8.16
C THR A 26 -12.17 10.07 -9.19
N ARG A 27 -13.25 9.99 -9.99
CA ARG A 27 -13.35 8.99 -11.07
C ARG A 27 -12.25 9.14 -12.12
N LYS A 28 -11.96 10.39 -12.51
CA LYS A 28 -10.86 10.68 -13.44
C LYS A 28 -9.50 10.28 -12.85
N LYS A 29 -9.21 10.66 -11.60
CA LYS A 29 -7.99 10.27 -10.88
C LYS A 29 -7.84 8.75 -10.77
N ILE A 30 -8.92 8.01 -10.51
CA ILE A 30 -8.89 6.53 -10.45
C ILE A 30 -8.56 5.93 -11.82
N ALA A 31 -9.19 6.43 -12.89
CA ALA A 31 -8.94 5.95 -14.25
C ALA A 31 -7.49 6.24 -14.69
N ASP A 32 -7.01 7.45 -14.43
CA ASP A 32 -5.65 7.87 -14.80
C ASP A 32 -4.59 7.14 -13.95
N LYS A 33 -4.77 7.08 -12.61
CA LYS A 33 -3.84 6.37 -11.71
C LYS A 33 -3.87 4.86 -11.85
N GLY A 34 -5.00 4.24 -12.22
CA GLY A 34 -5.11 2.79 -12.33
C GLY A 34 -4.18 2.20 -13.39
N ASN A 35 -4.07 2.88 -14.54
CA ASN A 35 -3.11 2.48 -15.58
C ASN A 35 -1.66 2.73 -15.16
N GLU A 36 -1.39 3.85 -14.50
CA GLU A 36 -0.05 4.21 -14.03
C GLU A 36 0.46 3.25 -12.94
N LEU A 37 -0.40 2.91 -11.98
CA LEU A 37 -0.11 1.95 -10.92
C LEU A 37 0.20 0.57 -11.48
N LYS A 38 -0.54 0.12 -12.51
CA LYS A 38 -0.32 -1.22 -13.07
C LYS A 38 1.10 -1.37 -13.62
N ASN A 39 1.58 -0.36 -14.33
CA ASN A 39 2.94 -0.39 -14.89
C ASN A 39 3.99 -0.28 -13.78
N GLN A 40 3.84 0.69 -12.87
CA GLN A 40 4.77 0.83 -11.73
C GLN A 40 4.79 -0.40 -10.83
N PHE A 41 3.66 -1.06 -10.65
CA PHE A 41 3.55 -2.26 -9.82
C PHE A 41 4.18 -3.47 -10.51
N ALA A 42 4.02 -3.62 -11.83
CA ALA A 42 4.74 -4.63 -12.59
C ALA A 42 6.26 -4.43 -12.48
N ASP A 43 6.75 -3.21 -12.73
CA ASP A 43 8.17 -2.88 -12.60
C ASP A 43 8.68 -3.09 -11.16
N PHE A 44 7.86 -2.78 -10.15
CA PHE A 44 8.20 -3.00 -8.75
C PHE A 44 8.26 -4.50 -8.40
N ILE A 45 7.29 -5.30 -8.85
CA ILE A 45 7.29 -6.75 -8.65
C ILE A 45 8.54 -7.35 -9.29
N ASP A 46 8.86 -6.95 -10.52
CA ASP A 46 10.05 -7.43 -11.24
C ASP A 46 11.32 -7.01 -10.49
N SER A 47 11.42 -5.75 -10.04
CA SER A 47 12.57 -5.27 -9.27
C SER A 47 12.72 -5.95 -7.90
N VAL A 48 11.61 -6.27 -7.24
CA VAL A 48 11.59 -7.01 -5.98
C VAL A 48 11.96 -8.47 -6.22
N ALA A 49 11.47 -9.10 -7.29
CA ALA A 49 11.81 -10.48 -7.66
C ALA A 49 13.32 -10.60 -7.95
N ASP A 50 13.87 -9.71 -8.77
CA ASP A 50 15.31 -9.66 -9.07
C ASP A 50 16.15 -9.46 -7.80
N LYS A 51 15.70 -8.57 -6.90
CA LYS A 51 16.35 -8.35 -5.61
C LYS A 51 16.29 -9.60 -4.76
N PHE A 52 15.11 -10.21 -4.59
CA PHE A 52 14.93 -11.44 -3.79
C PHE A 52 15.76 -12.60 -4.32
N GLU A 53 15.88 -12.75 -5.64
CA GLU A 53 16.72 -13.79 -6.24
C GLU A 53 18.21 -13.53 -5.98
N SER A 54 18.64 -12.26 -5.89
CA SER A 54 20.01 -11.89 -5.47
C SER A 54 20.25 -11.95 -3.95
N PHE A 55 19.19 -11.79 -3.15
CA PHE A 55 19.21 -11.84 -1.68
C PHE A 55 18.99 -13.26 -1.14
N GLY A 56 18.69 -14.24 -1.99
CA GLY A 56 18.48 -15.65 -1.61
C GLY A 56 19.72 -16.33 -1.01
N ASP A 57 20.89 -15.68 -1.04
CA ASP A 57 22.10 -16.13 -0.33
C ASP A 57 22.32 -15.43 1.04
N ASP A 58 21.57 -14.37 1.38
CA ASP A 58 21.71 -13.59 2.62
C ASP A 58 20.32 -13.37 3.30
N GLU A 59 19.64 -14.48 3.64
CA GLU A 59 18.45 -14.47 4.50
C GLU A 59 18.85 -14.22 5.97
N GLU A 60 18.75 -12.98 6.48
CA GLU A 60 18.42 -12.65 7.89
C GLU A 60 18.64 -11.14 8.17
N GLU A 61 17.68 -10.25 7.85
CA GLU A 61 17.53 -9.00 8.67
C GLU A 61 16.23 -8.20 8.47
N TYR A 62 15.48 -8.37 7.37
CA TYR A 62 14.44 -7.38 7.01
C TYR A 62 12.98 -7.77 7.24
N ALA A 63 12.70 -8.94 7.83
CA ALA A 63 11.34 -9.49 7.93
C ALA A 63 10.43 -8.81 8.99
N GLU A 64 10.91 -7.83 9.77
CA GLU A 64 10.17 -7.35 10.96
C GLU A 64 9.46 -5.98 10.82
N ALA A 65 9.51 -5.31 9.67
CA ALA A 65 8.95 -3.94 9.56
C ALA A 65 7.54 -3.83 8.92
N GLY A 66 7.03 -4.86 8.22
CA GLY A 66 5.88 -4.72 7.32
C GLY A 66 4.58 -5.42 7.71
N THR A 67 4.63 -6.45 8.58
CA THR A 67 3.48 -7.33 8.87
C THR A 67 2.67 -6.90 10.09
N GLU A 68 2.94 -5.72 10.65
CA GLU A 68 2.17 -5.16 11.77
C GLU A 68 0.91 -4.40 11.31
N SER A 69 0.79 -4.17 10.00
CA SER A 69 -0.19 -3.25 9.45
C SER A 69 -1.35 -3.87 8.65
N LEU A 70 -1.83 -5.10 8.95
CA LEU A 70 -3.01 -5.65 8.23
C LEU A 70 -4.07 -6.40 9.07
N HIS A 71 -3.92 -6.63 10.38
CA HIS A 71 -4.76 -7.60 11.11
C HIS A 71 -5.80 -7.04 12.11
N ALA A 72 -6.16 -5.75 12.10
CA ALA A 72 -7.25 -5.23 12.97
C ALA A 72 -8.51 -4.87 12.20
N GLU A 73 -9.14 -5.89 11.61
CA GLU A 73 -10.57 -5.89 11.31
C GLU A 73 -11.01 -7.36 11.42
N ASN A 74 -11.24 -7.86 12.65
CA ASN A 74 -11.96 -9.10 13.03
C ASN A 74 -11.70 -9.41 14.54
N ALA A 75 -12.12 -8.51 15.44
CA ALA A 75 -12.37 -8.81 16.86
C ALA A 75 -13.24 -7.70 17.47
#